data_AF-A0A3N1H7M1-F1
#
_entry.id   AF-A0A3N1H7M1-F1
#
_cell.length_a   1.000
_cell.length_b   1.000
_cell.length_c   1.000
_cell.angle_alpha   90.00
_cell.angle_beta   90.00
_cell.angle_gamma   90.00
#
_symmetry.space_group_name_H-M   'P 1'
#
loop_
_entity.id
_entity.type
_entity.pdbx_description
1 polymer ?
#
loop_
_entity_poly.entity_id
_entity_poly.type
_entity_poly.pdbx_seq_one_letter_code
_entity_poly.pdbx_strand_id
1 'polypeptide(L)'
;MKPRLALVLAIGSALVLIALAARGTSPVRYQDRPTGDDEAVALTPESRPPLDNEVDGSATAGSLLVFLIVLIAVAVIGVVWLLVSLGVFRRRRRRGRGVAVDAPDLPEEHATPPPILVRRAAEALEELRDHANGPPGDAVIAAWLSLERAAQDSGVPRQGHQTATEFTGDLLRRYRVDEHAAGTLRRVYQRARFGTAEVTAADARTATEALEHIVRDLR
;
A
#
# COMPACT_ATOMS: atom_id res chain seq x y z
N MET A 1 -6.95 -21.72 0.62
CA MET A 1 -5.74 -22.01 -0.20
C MET A 1 -4.65 -20.98 0.14
N LYS A 2 -3.36 -21.35 0.17
CA LYS A 2 -2.28 -20.43 0.59
C LYS A 2 -2.13 -19.28 -0.44
N PRO A 3 -1.93 -18.01 -0.05
CA PRO A 3 -1.86 -16.88 -0.99
C PRO A 3 -0.70 -17.00 -2.00
N ARG A 4 0.37 -17.72 -1.62
CA ARG A 4 1.49 -18.09 -2.50
C ARG A 4 1.05 -18.99 -3.68
N LEU A 5 0.04 -19.84 -3.47
CA LEU A 5 -0.50 -20.73 -4.51
C LEU A 5 -1.37 -19.95 -5.50
N ALA A 6 -2.17 -18.99 -5.01
CA ALA A 6 -2.89 -18.05 -5.87
C ALA A 6 -1.94 -17.17 -6.70
N LEU A 7 -0.82 -16.71 -6.12
CA LEU A 7 0.24 -15.99 -6.83
C LEU A 7 0.87 -16.84 -7.95
N VAL A 8 1.25 -18.08 -7.67
CA VAL A 8 1.83 -18.99 -8.67
C VAL A 8 0.83 -19.30 -9.79
N LEU A 9 -0.45 -19.49 -9.47
CA LEU A 9 -1.49 -19.73 -10.46
C LEU A 9 -1.73 -18.50 -11.36
N ALA A 10 -1.72 -17.29 -10.80
CA ALA A 10 -1.86 -16.04 -11.54
C ALA A 10 -0.66 -15.78 -12.47
N ILE A 11 0.57 -16.01 -11.99
CA ILE A 11 1.80 -15.90 -12.80
C ILE A 11 1.79 -16.93 -13.94
N GLY A 12 1.42 -18.19 -13.65
CA GLY A 12 1.30 -19.22 -14.68
C GLY A 12 0.27 -18.87 -15.76
N SER A 13 -0.91 -18.39 -15.35
CA SER A 13 -1.96 -17.96 -16.28
C SER A 13 -1.51 -16.78 -17.16
N ALA A 14 -0.84 -15.78 -16.58
CA ALA A 14 -0.29 -14.65 -17.33
C ALA A 14 0.76 -15.07 -18.38
N LEU A 15 1.65 -16.01 -18.03
CA LEU A 15 2.64 -16.56 -18.97
C LEU A 15 2.00 -17.34 -20.12
N VAL A 16 0.93 -18.10 -19.85
CA VAL A 16 0.17 -18.80 -20.90
C VAL A 16 -0.54 -17.81 -21.83
N LEU A 17 -1.15 -16.74 -21.29
CA LEU A 17 -1.79 -15.69 -22.10
C LEU A 17 -0.78 -14.95 -22.99
N ILE A 18 0.42 -14.64 -22.49
CA ILE A 18 1.50 -14.03 -23.27
C ILE A 18 1.96 -14.97 -24.40
N ALA A 19 2.17 -16.26 -24.10
CA ALA A 19 2.58 -17.25 -25.11
C ALA A 19 1.51 -17.48 -26.19
N LEU A 20 0.23 -17.38 -25.83
CA LEU A 20 -0.89 -17.51 -26.77
C LEU A 20 -1.05 -16.26 -27.65
N ALA A 21 -0.91 -15.06 -27.07
CA ALA A 21 -0.95 -13.79 -27.81
C ALA A 21 0.21 -13.67 -28.81
N ALA A 22 1.40 -14.17 -28.46
CA ALA A 22 2.58 -14.17 -29.34
C ALA A 22 2.47 -15.07 -30.59
N ARG A 23 1.41 -15.90 -30.70
CA ARG A 23 1.12 -16.70 -31.91
C ARG A 23 0.18 -16.01 -32.92
N GLY A 24 -0.31 -14.80 -32.62
CA GLY A 24 -1.13 -14.03 -33.54
C GLY A 24 -0.30 -13.40 -34.67
N THR A 25 -0.46 -13.90 -35.89
CA THR A 25 0.02 -13.21 -37.10
C THR A 25 -0.77 -11.91 -37.29
N SER A 26 -0.07 -10.81 -37.61
CA SER A 26 -0.72 -9.52 -37.90
C SER A 26 -1.57 -9.64 -39.17
N PRO A 27 -2.90 -9.38 -39.13
CA PRO A 27 -3.78 -9.55 -40.28
C PRO A 27 -3.88 -8.29 -41.16
N VAL A 28 -3.01 -7.29 -40.97
CA VAL A 28 -3.07 -6.03 -41.73
C VAL A 28 -2.54 -6.24 -43.15
N ARG A 29 -3.41 -6.72 -44.04
CA ARG A 29 -3.23 -6.57 -45.49
C ARG A 29 -3.46 -5.11 -45.86
N TYR A 30 -2.42 -4.45 -46.36
CA TYR A 30 -2.60 -3.20 -47.10
C TYR A 30 -3.31 -3.55 -48.42
N GLN A 31 -4.49 -2.99 -48.65
CA GLN A 31 -5.13 -3.00 -49.97
C GLN A 31 -4.93 -1.62 -50.58
N ASP A 32 -4.18 -1.56 -51.68
CA ASP A 32 -4.14 -0.34 -52.48
C ASP A 32 -5.51 -0.10 -53.11
N ARG A 33 -5.91 1.18 -53.08
CA ARG A 33 -7.19 1.65 -53.59
C ARG A 33 -7.17 1.60 -55.13
N PRO A 34 -8.17 0.99 -55.80
CA PRO A 34 -8.28 1.14 -57.24
C PRO A 34 -8.53 2.60 -57.60
N THR A 35 -7.56 3.24 -58.25
CA THR A 35 -7.81 4.44 -59.06
C THR A 35 -8.61 4.02 -60.28
N GLY A 36 -9.71 4.72 -60.56
CA GLY A 36 -10.55 4.44 -61.72
C GLY A 36 -9.81 4.68 -63.04
N ASP A 37 -10.29 4.05 -64.10
CA ASP A 37 -9.74 4.19 -65.44
C ASP A 37 -9.85 5.63 -65.95
N ASP A 38 -8.71 6.25 -66.24
CA ASP A 38 -8.57 7.34 -67.19
C ASP A 38 -7.56 6.88 -68.27
N GLU A 39 -7.87 7.18 -69.53
CA GLU A 39 -7.31 6.53 -70.71
C GLU A 39 -5.97 7.14 -71.17
N ALA A 40 -5.06 6.29 -71.69
CA ALA A 40 -3.80 6.60 -72.39
C ALA A 40 -2.70 7.31 -71.54
N VAL A 41 -1.46 6.81 -71.51
CA VAL A 41 -0.55 6.64 -72.65
C VAL A 41 0.37 5.42 -72.45
N ALA A 42 0.59 4.65 -73.51
CA ALA A 42 1.56 3.56 -73.50
C ALA A 42 3.01 4.09 -73.56
N LEU A 43 3.79 3.81 -72.51
CA LEU A 43 5.25 3.92 -72.53
C LEU A 43 5.86 2.57 -72.13
N THR A 44 6.81 2.13 -72.95
CA THR A 44 7.48 0.83 -72.84
C THR A 44 8.25 0.68 -71.52
N PRO A 45 8.28 -0.53 -70.92
CA PRO A 45 8.98 -0.76 -69.66
C PRO A 45 10.50 -0.78 -69.88
N GLU A 46 11.20 0.26 -69.43
CA GLU A 46 12.65 0.24 -69.33
C GLU A 46 13.05 -0.64 -68.13
N SER A 47 13.69 -1.77 -68.41
CA SER A 47 14.09 -2.74 -67.40
C SER A 47 15.30 -2.24 -66.61
N ARG A 48 15.06 -1.73 -65.39
CA ARG A 48 16.13 -1.49 -64.41
C ARG A 48 16.48 -2.81 -63.71
N PRO A 49 17.77 -3.17 -63.60
CA PRO A 49 18.16 -4.38 -62.87
C PRO A 49 17.78 -4.24 -61.39
N PRO A 50 17.35 -5.34 -60.71
CA PRO A 50 17.15 -5.31 -59.28
C PRO A 50 18.50 -5.07 -58.57
N LEU A 51 18.47 -4.23 -57.53
CA LEU A 51 19.56 -4.16 -56.57
C LEU A 51 19.37 -5.30 -55.57
N ASP A 52 20.20 -6.34 -55.70
CA ASP A 52 20.25 -7.47 -54.77
C ASP A 52 20.77 -7.02 -53.40
N ASN A 53 19.86 -6.46 -52.60
CA ASN A 53 20.10 -6.11 -51.20
C ASN A 53 19.71 -7.29 -50.30
N GLU A 54 20.47 -8.38 -50.40
CA GLU A 54 20.36 -9.54 -49.50
C GLU A 54 20.88 -9.15 -48.10
N VAL A 55 20.00 -8.56 -47.28
CA VAL A 55 20.29 -8.19 -45.89
C VAL A 55 19.74 -9.24 -44.94
N ASP A 56 20.37 -10.42 -44.97
CA ASP A 56 20.13 -11.55 -44.06
C ASP A 56 20.69 -11.27 -42.65
N GLY A 57 20.18 -10.22 -42.01
CA GLY A 57 20.60 -9.77 -40.68
C GLY A 57 19.52 -9.13 -39.81
N SER A 58 18.27 -9.02 -40.29
CA SER A 58 17.22 -8.23 -39.63
C SER A 58 16.38 -9.01 -38.59
N ALA A 59 16.14 -10.31 -38.79
CA ALA A 59 15.24 -11.10 -37.94
C ALA A 59 15.81 -11.39 -36.54
N THR A 60 17.09 -11.73 -36.44
CA THR A 60 17.76 -12.02 -35.17
C THR A 60 18.04 -10.76 -34.35
N ALA A 61 18.43 -9.66 -35.00
CA ALA A 61 18.67 -8.37 -34.34
C ALA A 61 17.40 -7.81 -33.69
N GLY A 62 16.25 -7.86 -34.39
CA GLY A 62 14.95 -7.44 -33.82
C GLY A 62 14.53 -8.30 -32.62
N SER A 63 14.72 -9.62 -32.69
CA SER A 63 14.41 -10.54 -31.59
C SER A 63 15.28 -10.29 -30.35
N LEU A 64 16.58 -10.06 -30.54
CA LEU A 64 17.50 -9.71 -29.44
C LEU A 64 17.18 -8.34 -28.80
N LEU A 65 16.79 -7.35 -29.61
CA LEU A 65 16.36 -6.05 -29.10
C LEU A 65 15.10 -6.17 -28.23
N VAL A 66 14.09 -6.91 -28.70
CA VAL A 66 12.85 -7.16 -27.94
C VAL A 66 13.15 -7.94 -26.66
N PHE A 67 14.00 -8.97 -26.71
CA PHE A 67 14.43 -9.71 -25.53
C PHE A 67 15.12 -8.81 -24.49
N LEU A 68 16.02 -7.93 -24.94
CA LEU A 68 16.71 -6.97 -24.07
C LEU A 68 15.74 -5.97 -23.43
N ILE A 69 14.77 -5.45 -24.18
CA ILE A 69 13.72 -4.55 -23.67
C ILE A 69 12.88 -5.27 -22.59
N VAL A 70 12.47 -6.51 -22.83
CA VAL A 70 11.71 -7.31 -21.84
C VAL A 70 12.54 -7.59 -20.59
N LEU A 71 13.82 -7.92 -20.74
CA LEU A 71 14.74 -8.15 -19.61
C LEU A 71 14.90 -6.89 -18.76
N ILE A 72 15.08 -5.72 -19.39
CA ILE A 72 15.16 -4.43 -18.71
C ILE A 72 13.84 -4.09 -18.01
N ALA A 73 12.69 -4.30 -18.66
CA ALA A 73 11.38 -4.07 -18.06
C ALA A 73 11.17 -4.93 -16.81
N VAL A 74 11.51 -6.22 -16.86
CA VAL A 74 11.43 -7.13 -15.70
C VAL A 74 12.39 -6.69 -14.59
N ALA A 75 13.63 -6.29 -14.92
CA ALA A 75 14.59 -5.78 -13.95
C ALA A 75 14.10 -4.49 -13.28
N VAL A 76 13.55 -3.54 -14.04
CA VAL A 76 12.97 -2.29 -13.52
C VAL A 76 11.76 -2.59 -12.62
N ILE A 77 10.85 -3.47 -13.03
CA ILE A 77 9.70 -3.89 -12.20
C ILE A 77 10.19 -4.55 -10.91
N GLY A 78 11.21 -5.41 -10.98
CA GLY A 78 11.83 -6.05 -9.81
C GLY A 78 12.48 -5.05 -8.85
N VAL A 79 13.23 -4.07 -9.37
CA VAL A 79 13.85 -3.00 -8.57
C VAL A 79 12.80 -2.07 -7.98
N VAL A 80 11.79 -1.65 -8.75
CA VAL A 80 10.67 -0.85 -8.23
C VAL A 80 9.90 -1.63 -7.16
N TRP A 81 9.64 -2.92 -7.34
CA TRP A 81 9.00 -3.76 -6.34
C TRP A 81 9.88 -3.96 -5.09
N LEU A 82 11.20 -4.05 -5.23
CA LEU A 82 12.15 -4.12 -4.12
C LEU A 82 12.20 -2.80 -3.35
N LEU A 83 12.31 -1.67 -4.05
CA LEU A 83 12.28 -0.32 -3.46
C LEU A 83 10.92 -0.01 -2.82
N VAL A 84 9.82 -0.45 -3.43
CA VAL A 84 8.46 -0.34 -2.86
C VAL A 84 8.28 -1.31 -1.70
N SER A 85 8.83 -2.53 -1.69
CA SER A 85 8.68 -3.46 -0.56
C SER A 85 9.53 -3.03 0.64
N LEU A 86 10.83 -2.72 0.46
CA LEU A 86 11.65 -2.13 1.52
C LEU A 86 11.12 -0.76 1.95
N GLY A 87 10.70 0.05 0.97
CA GLY A 87 10.08 1.35 1.16
C GLY A 87 8.78 1.25 1.95
N VAL A 88 7.89 0.30 1.66
CA VAL A 88 6.64 0.05 2.39
C VAL A 88 6.90 -0.62 3.74
N PHE A 89 7.95 -1.42 3.92
CA PHE A 89 8.31 -1.97 5.22
C PHE A 89 8.84 -0.86 6.16
N ARG A 90 9.77 -0.04 5.67
CA ARG A 90 10.28 1.15 6.36
C ARG A 90 9.19 2.22 6.54
N ARG A 91 8.35 2.47 5.53
CA ARG A 91 7.22 3.42 5.56
C ARG A 91 5.98 2.86 6.25
N ARG A 92 5.88 1.57 6.59
CA ARG A 92 4.90 1.05 7.57
C ARG A 92 5.43 1.26 8.99
N ARG A 93 6.71 0.98 9.27
CA ARG A 93 7.37 1.42 10.52
C ARG A 93 7.36 2.96 10.69
N ARG A 94 7.40 3.73 9.59
CA ARG A 94 7.25 5.21 9.56
C ARG A 94 5.84 5.71 9.12
N ARG A 95 4.81 4.85 9.09
CA ARG A 95 3.38 5.23 9.10
C ARG A 95 2.70 4.81 10.42
N GLY A 96 3.43 4.07 11.28
CA GLY A 96 3.29 4.18 12.73
C GLY A 96 3.54 5.63 13.17
N ARG A 97 4.60 6.25 12.66
CA ARG A 97 4.84 7.70 12.73
C ARG A 97 3.82 8.45 11.85
N GLY A 98 3.28 9.57 12.36
CA GLY A 98 2.59 10.54 11.53
C GLY A 98 3.54 11.14 10.47
N VAL A 99 2.98 11.91 9.54
CA VAL A 99 3.80 12.74 8.67
C VAL A 99 4.56 13.72 9.57
N ALA A 100 5.88 13.71 9.52
CA ALA A 100 6.69 14.81 10.01
C ALA A 100 6.54 15.99 9.02
N VAL A 101 5.36 16.60 9.03
CA VAL A 101 5.30 18.06 9.11
C VAL A 101 5.97 18.38 10.43
N ASP A 102 6.84 19.40 10.48
CA ASP A 102 7.44 19.83 11.74
C ASP A 102 6.32 19.94 12.79
N ALA A 103 6.37 19.02 13.76
CA ALA A 103 5.63 19.24 14.98
C ALA A 103 6.25 20.52 15.55
N PRO A 104 5.47 21.58 15.82
CA PRO A 104 6.00 22.72 16.55
C PRO A 104 6.65 22.13 17.81
N ASP A 105 7.91 22.50 18.10
CA ASP A 105 8.65 21.96 19.24
C ASP A 105 7.84 22.15 20.52
N LEU A 106 7.07 21.13 20.86
CA LEU A 106 6.26 21.06 22.06
C LEU A 106 7.28 20.80 23.16
N PRO A 107 7.60 21.81 24.00
CA PRO A 107 8.85 21.82 24.74
C PRO A 107 9.09 20.48 25.45
N GLU A 108 10.24 19.88 25.16
CA GLU A 108 10.70 18.59 25.72
C GLU A 108 11.17 18.75 27.18
N GLU A 109 10.37 19.45 27.99
CA GLU A 109 10.50 19.44 29.43
C GLU A 109 9.70 18.23 29.96
N HIS A 110 10.27 17.48 30.91
CA HIS A 110 9.82 16.16 31.36
C HIS A 110 8.34 16.13 31.81
N ALA A 111 7.43 16.02 30.83
CA ALA A 111 6.03 16.25 31.05
C ALA A 111 5.40 15.01 31.67
N THR A 112 5.05 15.11 32.96
CA THR A 112 4.18 14.13 33.61
C THR A 112 2.86 14.04 32.83
N PRO A 113 2.37 12.83 32.51
CA PRO A 113 1.07 12.66 31.86
C PRO A 113 -0.07 13.32 32.67
N PRO A 114 -0.97 14.08 32.04
CA PRO A 114 -2.10 14.69 32.73
C PRO A 114 -2.94 13.63 33.47
N PRO A 115 -3.27 13.81 34.76
CA PRO A 115 -3.97 12.77 35.54
C PRO A 115 -5.28 12.28 34.92
N ILE A 116 -5.97 13.16 34.17
CA ILE A 116 -7.16 12.81 33.39
C ILE A 116 -6.87 11.77 32.29
N LEU A 117 -5.74 11.90 31.58
CA LEU A 117 -5.33 10.96 30.53
C LEU A 117 -5.05 9.58 31.13
N VAL A 118 -4.28 9.54 32.23
CA VAL A 118 -3.94 8.29 32.94
C VAL A 118 -5.20 7.59 33.47
N ARG A 119 -6.10 8.35 34.12
CA ARG A 119 -7.34 7.82 34.69
C ARG A 119 -8.27 7.27 33.60
N ARG A 120 -8.56 8.05 32.56
CA ARG A 120 -9.45 7.62 31.46
C ARG A 120 -8.86 6.46 30.65
N ALA A 121 -7.53 6.39 30.47
CA ALA A 121 -6.90 5.24 29.82
C ALA A 121 -7.04 3.96 30.65
N ALA A 122 -6.98 4.06 31.99
CA ALA A 122 -7.25 2.93 32.88
C ALA A 122 -8.75 2.53 32.86
N GLU A 123 -9.67 3.48 32.93
CA GLU A 123 -11.12 3.24 32.77
C GLU A 123 -11.42 2.51 31.44
N ALA A 124 -10.79 2.94 30.33
CA ALA A 124 -10.93 2.30 29.01
C ALA A 124 -10.34 0.87 28.95
N LEU A 125 -9.32 0.56 29.76
CA LEU A 125 -8.76 -0.78 29.88
C LEU A 125 -9.68 -1.72 30.65
N GLU A 126 -10.34 -1.22 31.69
CA GLU A 126 -11.35 -1.95 32.46
C GLU A 126 -12.58 -2.23 31.59
N GLU A 127 -13.14 -1.21 30.91
CA GLU A 127 -14.25 -1.39 29.97
C GLU A 127 -13.94 -2.41 28.85
N LEU A 128 -12.73 -2.40 28.31
CA LEU A 128 -12.28 -3.37 27.29
C LEU A 128 -12.17 -4.80 27.83
N ARG A 129 -11.86 -4.98 29.11
CA ARG A 129 -11.78 -6.30 29.77
C ARG A 129 -13.17 -6.85 30.11
N ASP A 130 -14.08 -5.97 30.53
CA ASP A 130 -15.43 -6.34 30.98
C ASP A 130 -16.41 -6.62 29.82
N HIS A 131 -16.04 -6.29 28.57
CA HIS A 131 -16.89 -6.41 27.39
C HIS A 131 -17.12 -7.86 26.89
N ALA A 132 -17.18 -8.84 27.79
CA ALA A 132 -17.31 -10.27 27.48
C ALA A 132 -18.61 -10.65 26.73
N ASN A 133 -19.64 -9.81 26.80
CA ASN A 133 -20.98 -10.09 26.27
C ASN A 133 -21.32 -9.39 24.93
N GLY A 134 -20.39 -8.60 24.37
CA GLY A 134 -20.60 -7.83 23.14
C GLY A 134 -19.64 -8.20 22.01
N PRO A 135 -19.83 -7.66 20.79
CA PRO A 135 -18.92 -7.90 19.67
C PRO A 135 -17.49 -7.41 19.98
N PRO A 136 -16.43 -8.22 19.76
CA PRO A 136 -15.06 -7.83 20.11
C PRO A 136 -14.57 -6.57 19.39
N GLY A 137 -15.09 -6.29 18.18
CA GLY A 137 -14.80 -5.06 17.45
C GLY A 137 -15.33 -3.80 18.14
N ASP A 138 -16.54 -3.86 18.70
CA ASP A 138 -17.19 -2.73 19.35
C ASP A 138 -16.47 -2.35 20.65
N ALA A 139 -16.04 -3.35 21.43
CA ALA A 139 -15.20 -3.16 22.61
C ALA A 139 -13.90 -2.38 22.29
N VAL A 140 -13.21 -2.77 21.22
CA VAL A 140 -11.97 -2.10 20.79
C VAL A 140 -12.26 -0.68 20.28
N ILE A 141 -13.38 -0.46 19.60
CA ILE A 141 -13.81 0.87 19.15
C ILE A 141 -14.13 1.76 20.35
N ALA A 142 -14.88 1.27 21.34
CA ALA A 142 -15.21 1.99 22.57
C ALA A 142 -13.94 2.41 23.32
N ALA A 143 -13.02 1.47 23.55
CA ALA A 143 -11.75 1.72 24.24
C ALA A 143 -10.87 2.76 23.52
N TRP A 144 -10.74 2.67 22.19
CA TRP A 144 -9.99 3.68 21.41
C TRP A 144 -10.66 5.06 21.46
N LEU A 145 -11.99 5.14 21.32
CA LEU A 145 -12.71 6.41 21.41
C LEU A 145 -12.66 7.01 22.82
N SER A 146 -12.61 6.18 23.87
CA SER A 146 -12.37 6.63 25.25
C SER A 146 -10.97 7.24 25.39
N LEU A 147 -9.94 6.64 24.79
CA LEU A 147 -8.58 7.17 24.74
C LEU A 147 -8.48 8.47 23.91
N GLU A 148 -9.21 8.61 22.80
CA GLU A 148 -9.27 9.87 22.04
C GLU A 148 -9.96 11.00 22.84
N ARG A 149 -11.00 10.69 23.63
CA ARG A 149 -11.61 11.66 24.56
C ARG A 149 -10.64 12.03 25.69
N ALA A 150 -9.95 11.04 26.27
CA ALA A 150 -8.90 11.27 27.28
C ALA A 150 -7.79 12.21 26.79
N ALA A 151 -7.40 12.07 25.52
CA ALA A 151 -6.46 12.97 24.87
C ALA A 151 -7.03 14.38 24.70
N GLN A 152 -8.29 14.53 24.30
CA GLN A 152 -8.97 15.83 24.17
C GLN A 152 -9.12 16.54 25.54
N ASP A 153 -9.48 15.80 26.58
CA ASP A 153 -9.64 16.29 27.96
C ASP A 153 -8.29 16.60 28.63
N SER A 154 -7.16 16.25 28.02
CA SER A 154 -5.80 16.44 28.59
C SER A 154 -5.37 17.91 28.74
N GLY A 155 -6.09 18.84 28.11
CA GLY A 155 -5.75 20.26 28.06
C GLY A 155 -4.67 20.62 27.03
N VAL A 156 -4.07 19.65 26.35
CA VAL A 156 -3.11 19.91 25.26
C VAL A 156 -3.87 20.34 24.00
N PRO A 157 -3.56 21.49 23.37
CA PRO A 157 -4.27 21.94 22.18
C PRO A 157 -3.95 21.07 20.97
N ARG A 158 -5.00 20.67 20.25
CA ARG A 158 -4.91 19.97 18.96
C ARG A 158 -4.80 20.97 17.81
N GLN A 159 -3.93 20.72 16.83
CA GLN A 159 -3.86 21.56 15.62
C GLN A 159 -5.14 21.40 14.79
N GLY A 160 -5.62 22.50 14.17
CA GLY A 160 -6.91 22.52 13.46
C GLY A 160 -7.08 21.37 12.45
N HIS A 161 -6.00 21.03 11.73
CA HIS A 161 -5.98 20.00 10.69
C HIS A 161 -5.79 18.53 11.18
N GLN A 162 -5.42 18.29 12.45
CA GLN A 162 -4.72 17.06 12.90
C GLN A 162 -5.56 15.79 13.12
N THR A 163 -6.89 15.79 12.98
CA THR A 163 -7.78 14.66 13.37
C THR A 163 -7.66 14.21 14.85
N ALA A 164 -8.57 13.36 15.33
CA ALA A 164 -8.46 12.81 16.70
C ALA A 164 -7.35 11.74 16.82
N THR A 165 -7.20 10.89 15.80
CA THR A 165 -6.30 9.73 15.82
C THR A 165 -4.82 10.10 15.72
N GLU A 166 -4.46 11.14 14.94
CA GLU A 166 -3.06 11.59 14.88
C GLU A 166 -2.69 12.36 16.15
N PHE A 167 -3.57 13.25 16.62
CA PHE A 167 -3.40 13.96 17.89
C PHE A 167 -3.17 13.01 19.07
N THR A 168 -4.00 11.97 19.21
CA THR A 168 -3.84 10.96 20.26
C THR A 168 -2.50 10.22 20.13
N GLY A 169 -2.09 9.86 18.91
CA GLY A 169 -0.79 9.22 18.66
C GLY A 169 0.42 10.13 18.94
N ASP A 170 0.28 11.43 18.69
CA ASP A 170 1.31 12.43 18.99
C ASP A 170 1.39 12.73 20.49
N LEU A 171 0.24 12.76 21.18
CA LEU A 171 0.16 12.93 22.63
C LEU A 171 0.77 11.76 23.39
N LEU A 172 0.44 10.52 23.01
CA LEU A 172 1.06 9.32 23.60
C LEU A 172 2.59 9.30 23.37
N ARG A 173 3.04 9.70 22.18
CA ARG A 173 4.48 9.82 21.86
C ARG A 173 5.15 10.90 22.72
N ARG A 174 4.50 12.04 22.96
CA ARG A 174 5.00 13.10 23.87
C ARG A 174 5.25 12.57 25.28
N TYR A 175 4.36 11.69 25.75
CA TYR A 175 4.47 11.04 27.06
C TYR A 175 5.30 9.74 27.05
N ARG A 176 6.13 9.53 26.01
CA ARG A 176 7.09 8.40 25.88
C ARG A 176 6.47 7.00 25.93
N VAL A 177 5.17 6.88 25.67
CA VAL A 177 4.47 5.60 25.52
C VAL A 177 5.05 4.80 24.35
N ASP A 178 5.19 3.49 24.50
CA ASP A 178 5.73 2.59 23.47
C ASP A 178 4.98 2.73 22.12
N GLU A 179 5.72 3.12 21.09
CA GLU A 179 5.21 3.24 19.71
C GLU A 179 4.64 1.91 19.20
N HIS A 180 5.15 0.77 19.68
CA HIS A 180 4.64 -0.54 19.26
C HIS A 180 3.28 -0.84 19.86
N ALA A 181 3.07 -0.63 21.17
CA ALA A 181 1.78 -0.76 21.85
C ALA A 181 0.73 0.20 21.26
N ALA A 182 1.01 1.50 21.23
CA ALA A 182 0.11 2.51 20.65
C ALA A 182 -0.22 2.20 19.18
N GLY A 183 0.79 1.80 18.40
CA GLY A 183 0.62 1.36 17.03
C GLY A 183 -0.19 0.07 16.89
N THR A 184 -0.13 -0.85 17.85
CA THR A 184 -0.86 -2.13 17.84
C THR A 184 -2.34 -1.90 18.12
N LEU A 185 -2.67 -1.18 19.19
CA LEU A 185 -4.05 -0.81 19.51
C LEU A 185 -4.71 -0.08 18.33
N ARG A 186 -4.04 0.93 17.76
CA ARG A 186 -4.53 1.67 16.58
C ARG A 186 -4.81 0.77 15.36
N ARG A 187 -4.00 -0.27 15.14
CA ARG A 187 -4.22 -1.23 14.03
C ARG A 187 -5.43 -2.15 14.25
N VAL A 188 -5.72 -2.53 15.49
CA VAL A 188 -6.94 -3.31 15.79
C VAL A 188 -8.17 -2.42 15.64
N TYR A 189 -8.13 -1.20 16.21
CA TYR A 189 -9.19 -0.19 16.03
C TYR A 189 -9.50 0.11 14.56
N GLN A 190 -8.49 0.39 13.73
CA GLN A 190 -8.70 0.67 12.30
C GLN A 190 -9.30 -0.53 11.55
N ARG A 191 -8.97 -1.76 11.94
CA ARG A 191 -9.59 -2.97 11.38
C ARG A 191 -11.04 -3.15 11.86
N ALA A 192 -11.33 -2.86 13.13
CA ALA A 192 -12.69 -2.90 13.67
C ALA A 192 -13.61 -1.87 12.99
N ARG A 193 -13.12 -0.65 12.78
CA ARG A 193 -13.94 0.47 12.28
C ARG A 193 -14.06 0.55 10.77
N PHE A 194 -13.03 0.12 10.02
CA PHE A 194 -12.96 0.29 8.56
C PHE A 194 -12.58 -0.99 7.79
N GLY A 195 -12.33 -2.09 8.49
CA GLY A 195 -12.03 -3.38 7.88
C GLY A 195 -13.29 -4.13 7.47
N THR A 196 -13.15 -4.99 6.46
CA THR A 196 -14.21 -5.92 6.03
C THR A 196 -14.10 -7.30 6.69
N ALA A 197 -13.04 -7.53 7.46
CA ALA A 197 -12.79 -8.78 8.18
C ALA A 197 -13.22 -8.62 9.64
N GLU A 198 -13.95 -9.59 10.14
CA GLU A 198 -14.41 -9.65 11.53
C GLU A 198 -13.25 -9.55 12.52
N VAL A 199 -13.45 -8.80 13.61
CA VAL A 199 -12.49 -8.67 14.70
C VAL A 199 -12.80 -9.72 15.75
N THR A 200 -11.84 -10.61 15.98
CA THR A 200 -12.01 -11.80 16.82
C THR A 200 -11.72 -11.51 18.29
N ALA A 201 -12.10 -12.43 19.18
CA ALA A 201 -11.68 -12.38 20.59
C ALA A 201 -10.15 -12.42 20.79
N ALA A 202 -9.39 -12.95 19.82
CA ALA A 202 -7.93 -12.90 19.87
C ALA A 202 -7.39 -11.49 19.57
N ASP A 203 -8.04 -10.79 18.65
CA ASP A 203 -7.72 -9.39 18.33
C ASP A 203 -8.06 -8.45 19.48
N ALA A 204 -9.18 -8.69 20.17
CA ALA A 204 -9.53 -7.96 21.39
C ALA A 204 -8.48 -8.17 22.50
N ARG A 205 -8.02 -9.41 22.75
CA ARG A 205 -6.90 -9.66 23.69
C ARG A 205 -5.62 -8.91 23.28
N THR A 206 -5.27 -8.91 22.00
CA THR A 206 -4.12 -8.12 21.49
C THR A 206 -4.31 -6.60 21.73
N ALA A 207 -5.55 -6.09 21.65
CA ALA A 207 -5.86 -4.71 22.00
C ALA A 207 -5.77 -4.45 23.52
N THR A 208 -6.23 -5.39 24.36
CA THR A 208 -6.11 -5.32 25.82
C THR A 208 -4.65 -5.28 26.27
N GLU A 209 -3.80 -6.19 25.76
CA GLU A 209 -2.36 -6.23 26.04
C GLU A 209 -1.66 -4.93 25.62
N ALA A 210 -2.04 -4.37 24.47
CA ALA A 210 -1.50 -3.10 23.98
C ALA A 210 -1.94 -1.92 24.85
N LEU A 211 -3.22 -1.83 25.22
CA LEU A 211 -3.75 -0.77 26.08
C LEU A 211 -3.20 -0.87 27.51
N GLU A 212 -2.96 -2.08 28.01
CA GLU A 212 -2.31 -2.30 29.30
C GLU A 212 -0.86 -1.81 29.32
N HIS A 213 -0.12 -1.97 28.21
CA HIS A 213 1.21 -1.37 28.08
C HIS A 213 1.12 0.17 28.07
N ILE A 214 0.19 0.75 27.31
CA ILE A 214 -0.05 2.19 27.28
C ILE A 214 -0.37 2.75 28.69
N VAL A 215 -1.25 2.09 29.44
CA VAL A 215 -1.61 2.50 30.82
C VAL A 215 -0.43 2.36 31.79
N ARG A 216 0.48 1.41 31.56
CA ARG A 216 1.71 1.26 32.35
C ARG A 216 2.71 2.38 32.07
N ASP A 217 2.91 2.75 30.81
CA ASP A 217 3.86 3.79 30.40
C ASP A 217 3.39 5.21 30.79
N LEU A 218 2.08 5.38 31.00
CA LEU A 218 1.47 6.65 31.43
C LEU A 218 1.48 6.87 32.96
N ARG A 219 2.03 5.94 33.76
CA ARG A 219 2.07 6.00 35.23
C ARG A 219 3.46 6.29 35.78
#